data_AF-A0A8J7H5E1-F1
#
_entry.id   AF-A0A8J7H5E1-F1
#
_cell.length_a   1.000
_cell.length_b   1.000
_cell.length_c   1.000
_cell.angle_alpha   90.00
_cell.angle_beta   90.00
_cell.angle_gamma   90.00
#
_symmetry.space_group_name_H-M   'P 1'
#
loop_
_entity.id
_entity.type
_entity.pdbx_description
1 polymer ?
#
loop_
_entity_poly.entity_id
_entity_poly.type
_entity_poly.pdbx_seq_one_letter_code
_entity_poly.pdbx_strand_id
1 'polypeptide(L)'
;MDIGKDKDPENDKYVKAGTWVVIGRSTPRFYLPMWVEEGIYAADFRTVAVNGEPYINSTEEYANTDLNKYVATDVKYFEVSGRLYGLTIYDITDYPIWKEAFRVPNSLDLKKNFPNKYLDGTGTTSYNKNYSYTYTVGTNDQYGNDTGRNIKYTFPLVNGSHPYYKNMGILKTGYMLRYSMETTGSMYNDGCYVAIKPSFYYVDKDGKNRTEVDLYYKEEIDGKSRHLVKMNSALDKINMKYQQTGSPYLGIPENEMKLTAALRNTSYGRYLAQRSPMYTFKDIRLNAPFRTYANESYAAEIKALKSFDAVIASKKVTENDIKERKQRWYGEYYLPNEVHAVAKGFDVMDYADKYGVDYSEDFWLDEGYLIINFNIYTVNEKGEKRLSYTNAINYRDKGHCSMWVLEGPAMQKTSYKGPTFNMFAGDFYIYYANKRMSQDYTPGAIY
;
A
#
# COMPACT_ATOMS: atom_id res chain seq x y z
N MET A 1 -6.04 -21.07 19.63
CA MET A 1 -5.00 -21.23 20.68
C MET A 1 -4.26 -22.47 20.27
N ASP A 2 -2.97 -22.31 20.03
CA ASP A 2 -2.08 -23.36 19.55
C ASP A 2 -1.94 -24.45 20.61
N ILE A 3 -2.42 -25.66 20.29
CA ILE A 3 -2.32 -26.80 21.18
C ILE A 3 -1.03 -27.55 20.85
N GLY A 4 -0.11 -27.65 21.81
CA GLY A 4 1.16 -28.33 21.60
C GLY A 4 2.27 -27.48 20.95
N LYS A 5 1.97 -26.24 20.54
CA LYS A 5 2.91 -25.27 19.92
C LYS A 5 3.38 -25.66 18.52
N ASP A 6 2.62 -26.50 17.84
CA ASP A 6 2.98 -27.15 16.58
C ASP A 6 2.60 -26.33 15.33
N LYS A 7 1.83 -25.25 15.49
CA LYS A 7 1.26 -24.46 14.36
C LYS A 7 0.23 -25.24 13.54
N ASP A 8 -0.37 -26.29 14.08
CA ASP A 8 -1.42 -27.04 13.40
C ASP A 8 -2.81 -26.44 13.69
N PRO A 9 -3.42 -25.70 12.73
CA PRO A 9 -4.72 -25.08 12.94
C PRO A 9 -5.86 -26.10 13.10
N GLU A 10 -5.67 -27.39 12.76
CA GLU A 10 -6.73 -28.41 12.88
C GLU A 10 -7.03 -28.81 14.33
N ASN A 11 -6.04 -28.71 15.21
CA ASN A 11 -6.14 -29.03 16.63
C ASN A 11 -6.35 -27.79 17.53
N ASP A 12 -6.27 -26.61 16.92
CA ASP A 12 -6.33 -25.32 17.59
C ASP A 12 -7.67 -25.10 18.32
N LYS A 13 -7.61 -24.58 19.55
CA LYS A 13 -8.82 -24.31 20.34
C LYS A 13 -9.28 -22.85 20.20
N TYR A 14 -10.54 -22.65 19.83
CA TYR A 14 -11.18 -21.33 19.90
C TYR A 14 -11.44 -20.94 21.36
N VAL A 15 -11.03 -19.72 21.73
CA VAL A 15 -11.23 -19.13 23.06
C VAL A 15 -12.19 -17.96 22.92
N LYS A 16 -13.40 -18.12 23.47
CA LYS A 16 -14.41 -17.06 23.49
C LYS A 16 -14.01 -15.95 24.48
N ALA A 17 -14.32 -14.70 24.16
CA ALA A 17 -14.18 -13.58 25.08
C ALA A 17 -14.99 -13.82 26.38
N GLY A 18 -14.41 -13.44 27.52
CA GLY A 18 -15.00 -13.65 28.85
C GLY A 18 -14.81 -15.06 29.43
N THR A 19 -13.96 -15.89 28.81
CA THR A 19 -13.70 -17.26 29.27
C THR A 19 -12.32 -17.37 29.92
N TRP A 20 -12.27 -17.94 31.13
CA TRP A 20 -11.01 -18.33 31.76
C TRP A 20 -10.38 -19.54 31.07
N VAL A 21 -9.08 -19.48 30.81
CA VAL A 21 -8.29 -20.61 30.28
C VAL A 21 -7.11 -20.87 31.22
N VAL A 22 -6.90 -22.14 31.58
CA VAL A 22 -5.77 -22.56 32.41
C VAL A 22 -4.59 -22.90 31.51
N ILE A 23 -3.48 -22.18 31.67
CA ILE A 23 -2.25 -22.35 30.87
C ILE A 23 -1.12 -23.07 31.63
N GLY A 24 -1.30 -23.26 32.94
CA GLY A 24 -0.32 -23.89 33.82
C GLY A 24 1.03 -23.16 33.81
N ARG A 25 2.13 -23.94 33.80
CA ARG A 25 3.50 -23.43 33.65
C ARG A 25 3.97 -23.31 32.19
N SER A 26 3.08 -23.59 31.24
CA SER A 26 3.42 -23.57 29.82
C SER A 26 3.30 -22.15 29.26
N THR A 27 4.12 -21.83 28.25
CA THR A 27 3.96 -20.61 27.45
C THR A 27 3.04 -20.90 26.26
N PRO A 28 1.75 -20.54 26.29
CA PRO A 28 0.84 -20.77 25.17
C PRO A 28 1.15 -19.81 24.01
N ARG A 29 0.69 -20.16 22.80
CA ARG A 29 0.64 -19.24 21.66
C ARG A 29 -0.82 -19.01 21.29
N PHE A 30 -1.17 -17.74 21.11
CA PHE A 30 -2.50 -17.34 20.67
C PHE A 30 -2.43 -16.72 19.28
N TYR A 31 -3.42 -17.04 18.45
CA TYR A 31 -3.65 -16.37 17.18
C TYR A 31 -4.79 -15.38 17.37
N LEU A 32 -4.62 -14.19 16.80
CA LEU A 32 -5.68 -13.18 16.73
C LEU A 32 -6.35 -13.28 15.36
N PRO A 33 -7.63 -13.70 15.28
CA PRO A 33 -8.32 -13.74 14.00
C PRO A 33 -8.54 -12.36 13.39
N MET A 34 -8.56 -12.26 12.05
CA MET A 34 -8.73 -10.97 11.35
C MET A 34 -10.12 -10.33 11.53
N TRP A 35 -11.12 -11.10 11.96
CA TRP A 35 -12.47 -10.59 12.25
C TRP A 35 -12.63 -10.01 13.65
N VAL A 36 -11.58 -10.03 14.48
CA VAL A 36 -11.59 -9.28 15.73
C VAL A 36 -11.59 -7.79 15.41
N GLU A 37 -12.52 -7.06 16.03
CA GLU A 37 -12.61 -5.62 15.86
C GLU A 37 -11.34 -4.91 16.35
N GLU A 38 -11.05 -3.75 15.77
CA GLU A 38 -9.99 -2.91 16.29
C GLU A 38 -10.42 -2.28 17.62
N GLY A 39 -9.49 -2.13 18.55
CA GLY A 39 -9.78 -1.55 19.86
C GLY A 39 -8.76 -1.91 20.92
N ILE A 40 -8.99 -1.39 22.13
CA ILE A 40 -8.21 -1.73 23.32
C ILE A 40 -8.98 -2.81 24.08
N TYR A 41 -8.32 -3.94 24.28
CA TYR A 41 -8.85 -5.10 24.98
C TYR A 41 -8.12 -5.28 26.31
N ALA A 42 -8.83 -5.76 27.33
CA ALA A 42 -8.24 -6.20 28.60
C ALA A 42 -8.23 -7.73 28.65
N ALA A 43 -7.13 -8.31 29.12
CA ALA A 43 -7.08 -9.70 29.53
C ALA A 43 -6.76 -9.78 31.02
N ASP A 44 -7.64 -10.46 31.75
CA ASP A 44 -7.47 -10.74 33.16
C ASP A 44 -6.59 -11.97 33.35
N PHE A 45 -5.60 -11.84 34.22
CA PHE A 45 -4.71 -12.91 34.66
C PHE A 45 -4.99 -13.19 36.12
N ARG A 46 -4.98 -14.47 36.48
CA ARG A 46 -5.00 -14.89 37.88
C ARG A 46 -4.17 -16.12 38.12
N THR A 47 -3.56 -16.19 39.29
CA THR A 47 -2.90 -17.39 39.79
C THR A 47 -3.50 -17.74 41.15
N VAL A 48 -4.02 -18.95 41.27
CA VAL A 48 -4.71 -19.45 42.47
C VAL A 48 -3.71 -20.25 43.29
N ALA A 49 -3.61 -19.95 44.59
CA ALA A 49 -2.80 -20.73 45.51
C ALA A 49 -3.31 -22.19 45.59
N VAL A 50 -2.44 -23.13 45.96
CA VAL A 50 -2.78 -24.57 46.02
C VAL A 50 -3.97 -24.85 46.96
N ASN A 51 -4.12 -24.07 48.03
CA ASN A 51 -5.24 -24.14 48.98
C ASN A 51 -6.33 -23.07 48.71
N GLY A 52 -6.26 -22.39 47.58
CA GLY A 52 -7.07 -21.20 47.27
C GLY A 52 -8.34 -21.46 46.46
N GLU A 53 -8.58 -22.68 45.97
CA GLU A 53 -9.75 -23.00 45.16
C GLU A 53 -11.10 -22.62 45.82
N PRO A 54 -11.31 -22.85 47.14
CA PRO A 54 -12.53 -22.41 47.82
C PRO A 54 -12.65 -20.88 47.99
N TYR A 55 -11.55 -20.15 47.78
CA TYR A 55 -11.39 -18.73 48.09
C TYR A 55 -11.07 -17.90 46.84
N ILE A 56 -11.66 -18.26 45.69
CA ILE A 56 -11.33 -17.67 44.39
C ILE A 56 -11.56 -16.14 44.31
N ASN A 57 -12.41 -15.60 45.19
CA ASN A 57 -12.72 -14.18 45.29
C ASN A 57 -11.81 -13.42 46.27
N SER A 58 -10.97 -14.12 47.03
CA SER A 58 -10.00 -13.53 47.95
C SER A 58 -8.74 -13.12 47.19
N THR A 59 -8.84 -12.02 46.43
CA THR A 59 -7.80 -11.59 45.49
C THR A 59 -6.93 -10.46 46.04
N GLU A 60 -5.68 -10.41 45.57
CA GLU A 60 -4.73 -9.32 45.74
C GLU A 60 -4.00 -9.07 44.41
N GLU A 61 -3.72 -7.80 44.09
CA GLU A 61 -3.11 -7.43 42.81
C GLU A 61 -1.61 -7.75 42.82
N TYR A 62 -1.10 -8.30 41.73
CA TYR A 62 0.30 -8.69 41.47
C TYR A 62 0.87 -9.84 42.32
N ALA A 63 0.42 -10.00 43.57
CA ALA A 63 0.85 -11.07 44.47
C ALA A 63 -0.24 -11.39 45.50
N ASN A 64 -0.09 -12.48 46.25
CA ASN A 64 -0.96 -12.85 47.36
C ASN A 64 -0.17 -12.88 48.68
N THR A 65 0.31 -11.71 49.11
CA THR A 65 1.20 -11.55 50.27
C THR A 65 0.46 -11.48 51.61
N ASP A 66 -0.80 -11.06 51.60
CA ASP A 66 -1.68 -11.12 52.77
C ASP A 66 -2.20 -12.55 52.98
N LEU A 67 -2.10 -13.06 54.22
CA LEU A 67 -2.55 -14.40 54.60
C LEU A 67 -4.03 -14.68 54.28
N ASN A 68 -4.87 -13.65 54.15
CA ASN A 68 -6.28 -13.79 53.80
C ASN A 68 -6.53 -13.78 52.28
N LYS A 69 -5.47 -13.65 51.47
CA LYS A 69 -5.55 -13.54 50.01
C LYS A 69 -4.98 -14.81 49.38
N TYR A 70 -5.78 -15.43 48.53
CA TYR A 70 -5.52 -16.76 47.97
C TYR A 70 -5.31 -16.73 46.45
N VAL A 71 -5.52 -15.57 45.82
CA VAL A 71 -5.42 -15.41 44.37
C VAL A 71 -4.67 -14.12 44.05
N ALA A 72 -3.56 -14.23 43.32
CA ALA A 72 -2.90 -13.07 42.73
C ALA A 72 -3.56 -12.73 41.39
N THR A 73 -3.87 -11.47 41.13
CA THR A 73 -4.51 -11.00 39.89
C THR A 73 -3.72 -9.90 39.20
N ASP A 74 -3.84 -9.80 37.88
CA ASP A 74 -3.25 -8.74 37.07
C ASP A 74 -4.14 -8.52 35.84
N VAL A 75 -4.12 -7.32 35.26
CA VAL A 75 -4.85 -6.99 34.04
C VAL A 75 -3.86 -6.42 33.03
N LYS A 76 -3.83 -6.99 31.82
CA LYS A 76 -3.03 -6.46 30.72
C LYS A 76 -3.92 -5.92 29.61
N TYR A 77 -3.54 -4.76 29.10
CA TYR A 77 -4.21 -4.12 27.98
C TYR A 77 -3.46 -4.42 26.68
N PHE A 78 -4.23 -4.72 25.64
CA PHE A 78 -3.74 -5.01 24.31
C PHE A 78 -4.48 -4.14 23.31
N GLU A 79 -3.74 -3.42 22.47
CA GLU A 79 -4.34 -2.73 21.33
C GLU A 79 -4.34 -3.66 20.12
N VAL A 80 -5.53 -3.86 19.55
CA VAL A 80 -5.72 -4.51 18.26
C VAL A 80 -5.92 -3.41 17.22
N SER A 81 -5.01 -3.36 16.26
CA SER A 81 -5.06 -2.45 15.13
C SER A 81 -4.97 -3.21 13.82
N GLY A 82 -5.65 -2.67 12.80
CA GLY A 82 -5.45 -3.06 11.42
C GLY A 82 -4.03 -2.77 10.90
N ARG A 83 -3.76 -3.17 9.66
CA ARG A 83 -2.51 -2.87 8.95
C ARG A 83 -2.78 -2.24 7.60
N LEU A 84 -1.83 -1.45 7.12
CA LEU A 84 -1.79 -0.88 5.77
C LEU A 84 -0.45 -1.28 5.14
N TYR A 85 -0.47 -2.13 4.13
CA TYR A 85 0.72 -2.85 3.67
C TYR A 85 0.62 -3.27 2.19
N GLY A 86 1.66 -3.90 1.66
CA GLY A 86 1.66 -4.52 0.35
C GLY A 86 1.58 -3.53 -0.81
N LEU A 87 2.08 -2.30 -0.63
CA LEU A 87 2.17 -1.34 -1.73
C LEU A 87 3.00 -1.94 -2.86
N THR A 88 2.36 -2.05 -4.03
CA THR A 88 2.89 -2.80 -5.18
C THR A 88 2.54 -2.08 -6.47
N ILE A 89 3.56 -1.74 -7.28
CA ILE A 89 3.38 -1.35 -8.68
C ILE A 89 3.17 -2.62 -9.50
N TYR A 90 2.11 -2.65 -10.28
CA TYR A 90 1.72 -3.83 -11.05
C TYR A 90 1.51 -3.57 -12.54
N ASP A 91 1.63 -2.33 -12.99
CA ASP A 91 1.58 -1.97 -14.41
C ASP A 91 2.21 -0.59 -14.66
N ILE A 92 2.81 -0.45 -15.84
CA ILE A 92 3.47 0.78 -16.33
C ILE A 92 3.12 0.96 -17.79
N THR A 93 2.62 2.13 -18.19
CA THR A 93 2.05 2.36 -19.54
C THR A 93 3.07 2.69 -20.63
N ASP A 94 4.36 2.56 -20.36
CA ASP A 94 5.43 2.69 -21.37
C ASP A 94 5.44 1.46 -22.28
N TYR A 95 4.44 1.44 -23.16
CA TYR A 95 4.15 0.34 -24.09
C TYR A 95 4.75 0.65 -25.46
N PRO A 96 5.32 -0.37 -26.14
CA PRO A 96 5.20 -1.80 -25.85
C PRO A 96 6.20 -2.36 -24.82
N ILE A 97 7.20 -1.57 -24.39
CA ILE A 97 8.35 -2.05 -23.61
C ILE A 97 7.93 -2.82 -22.36
N TRP A 98 7.05 -2.24 -21.54
CA TRP A 98 6.60 -2.84 -20.29
C TRP A 98 5.44 -3.82 -20.43
N LYS A 99 4.78 -3.84 -21.58
CA LYS A 99 3.53 -4.61 -21.77
C LYS A 99 3.75 -6.09 -21.52
N GLU A 100 4.86 -6.65 -22.03
CA GLU A 100 5.16 -8.07 -21.85
C GLU A 100 5.47 -8.43 -20.39
N ALA A 101 5.97 -7.51 -19.56
CA ALA A 101 6.23 -7.81 -18.14
C ALA A 101 4.92 -7.99 -17.33
N PHE A 102 3.87 -7.26 -17.69
CA PHE A 102 2.64 -7.17 -16.88
C PHE A 102 1.41 -7.84 -17.50
N ARG A 103 1.21 -7.70 -18.82
CA ARG A 103 -0.05 -8.01 -19.49
C ARG A 103 0.01 -9.34 -20.23
N VAL A 104 -1.11 -10.04 -20.27
CA VAL A 104 -1.30 -11.25 -21.09
C VAL A 104 -1.14 -10.87 -22.58
N PRO A 105 -0.43 -11.67 -23.40
CA PRO A 105 -0.27 -11.37 -24.82
C PRO A 105 -1.62 -11.14 -25.51
N ASN A 106 -1.73 -10.08 -26.30
CA ASN A 106 -2.94 -9.68 -27.01
C ASN A 106 -4.19 -9.46 -26.13
N SER A 107 -4.02 -9.21 -24.84
CA SER A 107 -5.10 -8.88 -23.90
C SER A 107 -4.75 -7.63 -23.07
N LEU A 108 -5.78 -7.03 -22.47
CA LEU A 108 -5.63 -6.05 -21.41
C LEU A 108 -5.52 -6.71 -20.03
N ASP A 109 -5.67 -8.03 -19.91
CA ASP A 109 -5.58 -8.67 -18.60
C ASP A 109 -4.15 -8.66 -18.05
N LEU A 110 -4.02 -8.58 -16.73
CA LEU A 110 -2.74 -8.68 -16.04
C LEU A 110 -2.39 -10.15 -15.77
N LYS A 111 -1.15 -10.52 -16.04
CA LYS A 111 -0.63 -11.86 -15.74
C LYS A 111 -0.76 -12.22 -14.27
N LYS A 112 -0.54 -11.24 -13.39
CA LYS A 112 -0.64 -11.42 -11.92
C LYS A 112 -2.01 -11.94 -11.47
N ASN A 113 -3.07 -11.70 -12.25
CA ASN A 113 -4.43 -12.12 -11.93
C ASN A 113 -4.67 -13.61 -12.28
N PHE A 114 -3.70 -14.29 -12.91
CA PHE A 114 -3.76 -15.72 -13.23
C PHE A 114 -2.50 -16.45 -12.74
N PRO A 115 -2.28 -16.54 -11.41
CA PRO A 115 -1.05 -17.11 -10.84
C PRO A 115 -0.83 -18.59 -11.22
N ASN A 116 -1.89 -19.34 -11.50
CA ASN A 116 -1.79 -20.74 -11.98
C ASN A 116 -1.26 -20.87 -13.41
N LYS A 117 -1.28 -19.78 -14.19
CA LYS A 117 -0.85 -19.75 -15.60
C LYS A 117 0.44 -18.94 -15.79
N TYR A 118 0.59 -17.85 -15.05
CA TYR A 118 1.76 -16.99 -15.06
C TYR A 118 2.36 -16.92 -13.67
N LEU A 119 3.35 -17.78 -13.42
CA LEU A 119 4.06 -17.83 -12.14
C LEU A 119 4.74 -16.47 -11.83
N ASP A 120 5.02 -16.22 -10.56
CA ASP A 120 5.79 -15.05 -10.15
C ASP A 120 7.27 -15.20 -10.57
N GLY A 121 7.75 -14.29 -11.41
CA GLY A 121 9.13 -14.26 -11.87
C GLY A 121 10.07 -13.42 -11.02
N THR A 122 9.58 -12.81 -9.93
CA THR A 122 10.37 -11.86 -9.14
C THR A 122 11.44 -12.54 -8.28
N GLY A 123 11.27 -13.83 -7.96
CA GLY A 123 12.30 -14.64 -7.28
C GLY A 123 13.30 -15.30 -8.22
N THR A 124 13.14 -15.18 -9.55
CA THR A 124 13.98 -15.91 -10.51
C THR A 124 15.15 -15.09 -11.02
N THR A 125 16.25 -15.79 -11.33
CA THR A 125 17.47 -15.17 -11.87
C THR A 125 17.33 -14.85 -13.37
N SER A 126 16.59 -15.68 -14.11
CA SER A 126 16.37 -15.52 -15.55
C SER A 126 14.98 -14.98 -15.86
N TYR A 127 14.90 -14.12 -16.89
CA TYR A 127 13.64 -13.65 -17.44
C TYR A 127 12.85 -14.79 -18.09
N ASN A 128 11.54 -14.81 -17.86
CA ASN A 128 10.61 -15.65 -18.59
C ASN A 128 9.38 -14.82 -18.98
N LYS A 129 9.14 -14.70 -20.30
CA LYS A 129 7.98 -13.96 -20.82
C LYS A 129 6.64 -14.54 -20.38
N ASN A 130 6.58 -15.78 -19.90
CA ASN A 130 5.36 -16.40 -19.39
C ASN A 130 5.19 -16.23 -17.88
N TYR A 131 5.99 -15.39 -17.22
CA TYR A 131 5.83 -15.05 -15.80
C TYR A 131 5.23 -13.66 -15.62
N SER A 132 4.70 -13.42 -14.42
CA SER A 132 4.26 -12.10 -13.96
C SER A 132 5.39 -11.43 -13.18
N TYR A 133 5.51 -10.11 -13.34
CA TYR A 133 6.48 -9.30 -12.63
C TYR A 133 5.75 -8.14 -11.96
N THR A 134 6.03 -7.91 -10.67
CA THR A 134 5.48 -6.80 -9.89
C THR A 134 6.60 -6.16 -9.07
N TYR A 135 6.39 -4.94 -8.59
CA TYR A 135 7.39 -4.20 -7.82
C TYR A 135 6.82 -3.75 -6.48
N THR A 136 7.36 -4.27 -5.39
CA THR A 136 6.91 -3.97 -4.02
C THR A 136 7.82 -2.96 -3.33
N VAL A 137 7.43 -2.51 -2.13
CA VAL A 137 8.29 -1.68 -1.25
C VAL A 137 9.65 -2.36 -1.03
N GLY A 138 9.62 -3.65 -0.71
CA GLY A 138 10.81 -4.41 -0.36
C GLY A 138 10.67 -5.90 -0.63
N THR A 139 11.58 -6.70 -0.10
CA THR A 139 11.64 -8.16 -0.31
C THR A 139 10.86 -8.96 0.71
N ASN A 140 10.35 -8.33 1.76
CA ASN A 140 9.64 -9.03 2.82
C ASN A 140 8.12 -8.92 2.67
N ASP A 141 7.40 -9.86 3.27
CA ASP A 141 5.95 -9.86 3.39
C ASP A 141 5.46 -8.89 4.50
N GLN A 142 4.15 -8.85 4.72
CA GLN A 142 3.51 -8.01 5.73
C GLN A 142 3.84 -8.38 7.19
N TYR A 143 4.56 -9.48 7.40
CA TYR A 143 5.04 -9.94 8.70
C TYR A 143 6.56 -9.81 8.84
N GLY A 144 7.26 -9.32 7.81
CA GLY A 144 8.72 -9.17 7.81
C GLY A 144 9.48 -10.44 7.40
N ASN A 145 8.80 -11.45 6.86
CA ASN A 145 9.48 -12.65 6.34
C ASN A 145 9.95 -12.41 4.91
N ASP A 146 11.17 -12.84 4.59
CA ASP A 146 11.70 -12.78 3.22
C ASP A 146 10.83 -13.63 2.26
N THR A 147 10.45 -13.04 1.13
CA THR A 147 9.66 -13.69 0.09
C THR A 147 10.52 -14.39 -0.97
N GLY A 148 11.85 -14.24 -0.90
CA GLY A 148 12.78 -14.69 -1.94
C GLY A 148 12.77 -13.78 -3.18
N ARG A 149 12.06 -12.65 -3.14
CA ARG A 149 12.03 -11.64 -4.20
C ARG A 149 13.41 -11.04 -4.41
N ASN A 150 13.84 -10.94 -5.67
CA ASN A 150 15.04 -10.18 -6.01
C ASN A 150 14.79 -8.68 -5.81
N ILE A 151 15.70 -8.02 -5.08
CA ILE A 151 15.63 -6.59 -4.76
C ILE A 151 15.46 -5.67 -5.98
N LYS A 152 15.88 -6.10 -7.19
CA LYS A 152 15.67 -5.33 -8.42
C LYS A 152 14.18 -5.12 -8.77
N TYR A 153 13.32 -6.04 -8.30
CA TYR A 153 11.86 -5.98 -8.45
C TYR A 153 11.18 -5.33 -7.24
N THR A 154 11.82 -4.31 -6.68
CA THR A 154 11.21 -3.39 -5.71
C THR A 154 11.16 -2.00 -6.34
N PHE A 155 10.41 -1.06 -5.76
CA PHE A 155 10.46 0.35 -6.16
C PHE A 155 11.28 1.20 -5.15
N PRO A 156 11.73 2.41 -5.52
CA PRO A 156 11.67 3.02 -6.87
C PRO A 156 12.41 2.21 -7.93
N LEU A 157 11.95 2.30 -9.18
CA LEU A 157 12.61 1.65 -10.31
C LEU A 157 13.79 2.49 -10.79
N VAL A 158 14.88 1.82 -11.16
CA VAL A 158 16.06 2.41 -11.83
C VAL A 158 16.33 1.63 -13.11
N ASN A 159 17.12 2.16 -14.05
CA ASN A 159 17.43 1.38 -15.24
C ASN A 159 18.09 0.05 -14.85
N GLY A 160 17.53 -1.05 -15.34
CA GLY A 160 17.90 -2.41 -14.93
C GLY A 160 16.84 -3.09 -14.07
N SER A 161 15.82 -2.36 -13.64
CA SER A 161 14.64 -2.92 -12.95
C SER A 161 13.77 -3.76 -13.90
N HIS A 162 13.66 -3.38 -15.19
CA HIS A 162 12.89 -4.16 -16.14
C HIS A 162 13.46 -5.60 -16.26
N PRO A 163 12.62 -6.65 -16.29
CA PRO A 163 13.09 -8.04 -16.22
C PRO A 163 14.01 -8.45 -17.39
N TYR A 164 13.75 -7.92 -18.60
CA TYR A 164 14.53 -8.17 -19.82
C TYR A 164 15.46 -7.00 -20.23
N TYR A 165 14.93 -5.80 -20.48
CA TYR A 165 15.70 -4.64 -20.95
C TYR A 165 16.50 -3.94 -19.84
N LYS A 166 17.84 -4.10 -19.85
CA LYS A 166 18.73 -3.53 -18.81
C LYS A 166 18.75 -2.01 -18.73
N ASN A 167 18.37 -1.31 -19.79
CA ASN A 167 18.34 0.16 -19.84
C ASN A 167 16.97 0.75 -19.44
N MET A 168 16.02 -0.06 -18.98
CA MET A 168 14.66 0.37 -18.66
C MET A 168 14.39 0.31 -17.15
N GLY A 169 13.67 1.31 -16.64
CA GLY A 169 13.29 1.44 -15.24
C GLY A 169 12.87 2.86 -14.87
N ILE A 170 13.75 3.83 -15.09
CA ILE A 170 13.41 5.25 -14.89
C ILE A 170 12.47 5.69 -16.02
N LEU A 171 11.36 6.36 -15.68
CA LEU A 171 10.37 6.77 -16.68
C LEU A 171 10.58 8.20 -17.16
N LYS A 172 10.04 8.47 -18.34
CA LYS A 172 9.78 9.83 -18.82
C LYS A 172 8.45 10.31 -18.25
N THR A 173 8.33 11.62 -18.01
CA THR A 173 7.06 12.20 -17.59
C THR A 173 5.97 11.94 -18.65
N GLY A 174 4.71 11.85 -18.24
CA GLY A 174 3.58 11.42 -19.09
C GLY A 174 3.24 9.93 -19.00
N TYR A 175 4.21 9.06 -18.72
CA TYR A 175 3.92 7.63 -18.49
C TYR A 175 3.26 7.40 -17.12
N MET A 176 2.27 6.52 -17.10
CA MET A 176 1.42 6.22 -15.95
C MET A 176 1.81 4.92 -15.26
N LEU A 177 1.72 4.95 -13.94
CA LEU A 177 1.94 3.83 -13.04
C LEU A 177 0.60 3.38 -12.47
N ARG A 178 0.43 2.07 -12.29
CA ARG A 178 -0.70 1.52 -11.52
C ARG A 178 -0.19 0.72 -10.35
N TYR A 179 -0.82 0.93 -9.21
CA TYR A 179 -0.40 0.35 -7.95
C TYR A 179 -1.59 -0.07 -7.11
N SER A 180 -1.34 -1.03 -6.23
CA SER A 180 -2.30 -1.48 -5.23
C SER A 180 -1.65 -1.59 -3.88
N MET A 181 -2.46 -1.49 -2.83
CA MET A 181 -2.05 -1.80 -1.46
C MET A 181 -3.23 -2.41 -0.71
N GLU A 182 -2.97 -3.04 0.42
CA GLU A 182 -3.97 -3.73 1.22
C GLU A 182 -4.14 -3.08 2.58
N THR A 183 -5.36 -3.13 3.08
CA THR A 183 -5.65 -2.89 4.50
C THR A 183 -6.27 -4.14 5.12
N THR A 184 -5.94 -4.39 6.38
CA THR A 184 -6.71 -5.29 7.24
C THR A 184 -7.38 -4.52 8.36
N GLY A 185 -8.51 -5.00 8.85
CA GLY A 185 -9.26 -4.37 9.94
C GLY A 185 -10.47 -3.58 9.45
N SER A 186 -10.69 -2.40 10.02
CA SER A 186 -11.95 -1.63 10.01
C SER A 186 -12.14 -0.69 8.81
N MET A 187 -11.23 -0.71 7.83
CA MET A 187 -11.27 0.21 6.67
C MET A 187 -12.31 -0.20 5.60
N TYR A 188 -13.39 -0.89 5.99
CA TYR A 188 -14.40 -1.41 5.08
C TYR A 188 -15.69 -0.57 4.94
N ASN A 189 -15.87 0.48 5.73
CA ASN A 189 -16.98 1.41 5.54
C ASN A 189 -16.82 2.23 4.25
N ASP A 190 -17.91 2.64 3.61
CA ASP A 190 -17.85 3.42 2.36
C ASP A 190 -17.29 4.84 2.53
N GLY A 191 -17.35 5.39 3.76
CA GLY A 191 -16.70 6.67 4.11
C GLY A 191 -15.19 6.56 4.30
N CYS A 192 -14.65 5.33 4.42
CA CYS A 192 -13.22 5.10 4.56
C CYS A 192 -12.47 5.34 3.25
N TYR A 193 -11.24 5.82 3.35
CA TYR A 193 -10.36 5.98 2.19
C TYR A 193 -8.88 5.89 2.54
N VAL A 194 -8.07 5.59 1.54
CA VAL A 194 -6.62 5.80 1.59
C VAL A 194 -6.31 7.17 1.01
N ALA A 195 -5.58 7.97 1.78
CA ALA A 195 -5.06 9.26 1.37
C ALA A 195 -3.56 9.14 1.09
N ILE A 196 -3.12 9.68 -0.05
CA ILE A 196 -1.71 9.76 -0.40
C ILE A 196 -1.39 11.21 -0.71
N LYS A 197 -0.34 11.74 -0.08
CA LYS A 197 0.18 13.09 -0.31
C LYS A 197 1.55 13.00 -0.98
N PRO A 198 1.63 13.18 -2.31
CA PRO A 198 2.90 13.26 -3.00
C PRO A 198 3.72 14.47 -2.56
N SER A 199 5.03 14.27 -2.42
CA SER A 199 6.06 15.30 -2.35
C SER A 199 7.11 15.01 -3.42
N PHE A 200 7.82 16.04 -3.86
CA PHE A 200 8.70 15.96 -5.01
C PHE A 200 10.09 16.40 -4.61
N TYR A 201 11.08 15.63 -5.06
CA TYR A 201 12.48 15.92 -4.84
C TYR A 201 13.20 15.86 -6.17
N TYR A 202 14.19 16.70 -6.34
CA TYR A 202 15.15 16.64 -7.42
C TYR A 202 16.47 16.08 -6.90
N VAL A 203 17.14 15.28 -7.72
CA VAL A 203 18.56 14.92 -7.57
C VAL A 203 19.26 15.24 -8.89
N ASP A 204 20.53 15.61 -8.80
CA ASP A 204 21.35 15.88 -9.99
C ASP A 204 21.55 14.61 -10.85
N LYS A 205 22.20 14.79 -12.01
CA LYS A 205 22.59 13.69 -12.92
C LYS A 205 23.40 12.56 -12.26
N ASP A 206 24.07 12.82 -11.14
CA ASP A 206 24.86 11.86 -10.39
C ASP A 206 24.04 11.17 -9.27
N GLY A 207 22.74 11.46 -9.19
CA GLY A 207 21.82 10.92 -8.19
C GLY A 207 22.02 11.52 -6.80
N LYS A 208 22.69 12.67 -6.70
CA LYS A 208 23.07 13.35 -5.45
C LYS A 208 22.29 14.65 -5.27
N ASN A 209 22.64 15.41 -4.23
CA ASN A 209 22.12 16.76 -3.97
C ASN A 209 20.58 16.82 -3.91
N ARG A 210 20.01 15.84 -3.20
CA ARG A 210 18.56 15.73 -3.02
C ARG A 210 18.00 17.02 -2.42
N THR A 211 17.10 17.66 -3.16
CA THR A 211 16.46 18.91 -2.79
C THR A 211 14.95 18.80 -2.99
N GLU A 212 14.15 19.30 -2.06
CA GLU A 212 12.70 19.36 -2.26
C GLU A 212 12.35 20.44 -3.30
N VAL A 213 11.41 20.14 -4.20
CA VAL A 213 11.08 21.01 -5.34
C VAL A 213 9.59 21.30 -5.45
N ASP A 214 9.28 22.47 -6.01
CA ASP A 214 7.97 22.76 -6.56
C ASP A 214 7.94 22.36 -8.04
N LEU A 215 6.80 21.80 -8.49
CA LEU A 215 6.61 21.40 -9.88
C LEU A 215 5.56 22.28 -10.54
N TYR A 216 5.89 22.74 -11.74
CA TYR A 216 5.01 23.45 -12.66
C TYR A 216 4.76 22.58 -13.88
N TYR A 217 3.55 22.58 -14.40
CA TYR A 217 3.22 21.75 -15.55
C TYR A 217 2.37 22.48 -16.58
N LYS A 218 2.30 21.87 -17.75
CA LYS A 218 1.38 22.24 -18.81
C LYS A 218 0.43 21.10 -19.10
N GLU A 219 -0.86 21.39 -19.10
CA GLU A 219 -1.92 20.46 -19.46
C GLU A 219 -3.16 21.22 -19.93
N GLU A 220 -4.07 20.54 -20.59
CA GLU A 220 -5.41 21.06 -20.82
C GLU A 220 -6.26 20.95 -19.55
N ILE A 221 -6.80 22.07 -19.09
CA ILE A 221 -7.71 22.14 -17.93
C ILE A 221 -8.94 22.94 -18.36
N ASP A 222 -10.12 22.33 -18.26
CA ASP A 222 -11.40 22.88 -18.70
C ASP A 222 -11.38 23.36 -20.18
N GLY A 223 -10.83 22.54 -21.07
CA GLY A 223 -10.77 22.82 -22.51
C GLY A 223 -9.80 23.94 -22.91
N LYS A 224 -8.95 24.40 -21.98
CA LYS A 224 -7.94 25.43 -22.23
C LYS A 224 -6.55 24.88 -21.95
N SER A 225 -5.62 25.13 -22.87
CA SER A 225 -4.20 24.87 -22.60
C SER A 225 -3.72 25.81 -21.49
N ARG A 226 -3.29 25.23 -20.37
CA ARG A 226 -2.74 25.96 -19.23
C ARG A 226 -1.24 25.71 -19.15
N HIS A 227 -0.48 26.77 -18.95
CA HIS A 227 0.97 26.76 -18.78
C HIS A 227 1.32 27.22 -17.36
N LEU A 228 2.52 26.87 -16.88
CA LEU A 228 3.00 27.24 -15.54
C LEU A 228 1.99 26.93 -14.43
N VAL A 229 1.27 25.81 -14.53
CA VAL A 229 0.35 25.39 -13.47
C VAL A 229 1.18 24.82 -12.33
N LYS A 230 1.33 25.55 -11.24
CA LYS A 230 1.96 25.04 -10.02
C LYS A 230 1.13 23.89 -9.45
N MET A 231 1.73 22.73 -9.16
CA MET A 231 1.04 21.66 -8.45
C MET A 231 0.58 22.16 -7.06
N ASN A 232 -0.61 21.76 -6.63
CA ASN A 232 -1.36 22.31 -5.48
C ASN A 232 -1.87 23.76 -5.62
N SER A 233 -1.73 24.41 -6.77
CA SER A 233 -2.41 25.68 -7.04
C SER A 233 -3.94 25.49 -7.13
N ALA A 234 -4.68 26.60 -7.15
CA ALA A 234 -6.13 26.56 -7.40
C ALA A 234 -6.48 25.89 -8.73
N LEU A 235 -5.67 26.10 -9.78
CA LEU A 235 -5.84 25.45 -11.08
C LEU A 235 -5.56 23.94 -11.01
N ASP A 236 -4.54 23.52 -10.27
CA ASP A 236 -4.27 22.10 -10.08
C ASP A 236 -5.41 21.38 -9.34
N LYS A 237 -6.00 22.04 -8.34
CA LYS A 237 -7.09 21.48 -7.54
C LYS A 237 -8.36 21.19 -8.34
N ILE A 238 -8.59 21.92 -9.43
CA ILE A 238 -9.71 21.65 -10.36
C ILE A 238 -9.35 20.65 -11.46
N ASN A 239 -8.05 20.37 -11.67
CA ASN A 239 -7.57 19.35 -12.61
C ASN A 239 -7.69 17.92 -12.03
N MET A 240 -8.90 17.58 -11.60
CA MET A 240 -9.20 16.30 -10.96
C MET A 240 -9.21 15.16 -11.98
N LYS A 241 -8.42 14.12 -11.72
CA LYS A 241 -8.40 12.88 -12.51
C LYS A 241 -9.46 11.92 -11.99
N TYR A 242 -10.29 11.44 -12.90
CA TYR A 242 -11.37 10.49 -12.61
C TYR A 242 -11.05 9.14 -13.20
N GLN A 243 -11.52 8.09 -12.54
CA GLN A 243 -11.40 6.73 -13.06
C GLN A 243 -12.70 5.95 -12.83
N GLN A 244 -12.94 4.99 -13.71
CA GLN A 244 -14.06 4.06 -13.64
C GLN A 244 -13.61 2.75 -12.98
N THR A 245 -14.39 2.25 -12.02
CA THR A 245 -14.09 1.02 -11.26
C THR A 245 -13.87 -0.18 -12.19
N GLY A 246 -14.75 -0.37 -13.18
CA GLY A 246 -14.64 -1.46 -14.14
C GLY A 246 -13.66 -1.26 -15.29
N SER A 247 -12.80 -0.24 -15.22
CA SER A 247 -11.82 0.02 -16.29
C SER A 247 -10.84 -1.17 -16.42
N PRO A 248 -10.73 -1.80 -17.61
CA PRO A 248 -9.79 -2.91 -17.81
C PRO A 248 -8.32 -2.46 -17.63
N TYR A 249 -8.07 -1.15 -17.76
CA TYR A 249 -6.76 -0.57 -17.54
C TYR A 249 -6.35 -0.61 -16.06
N LEU A 250 -7.26 -0.37 -15.11
CA LEU A 250 -6.99 -0.57 -13.68
C LEU A 250 -6.64 -2.04 -13.38
N GLY A 251 -7.20 -2.99 -14.13
CA GLY A 251 -6.83 -4.41 -14.03
C GLY A 251 -7.25 -5.05 -12.71
N ILE A 252 -8.34 -4.59 -12.10
CA ILE A 252 -8.91 -5.20 -10.90
C ILE A 252 -9.39 -6.62 -11.25
N PRO A 253 -9.04 -7.66 -10.46
CA PRO A 253 -9.48 -9.03 -10.70
C PRO A 253 -11.02 -9.16 -10.72
N GLU A 254 -11.54 -9.92 -11.68
CA GLU A 254 -12.99 -10.09 -11.86
C GLU A 254 -13.66 -10.71 -10.62
N ASN A 255 -13.02 -11.70 -9.99
CA ASN A 255 -13.52 -12.34 -8.77
C ASN A 255 -13.64 -11.33 -7.62
N GLU A 256 -12.65 -10.44 -7.44
CA GLU A 256 -12.71 -9.39 -6.42
C GLU A 256 -13.84 -8.38 -6.71
N MET A 257 -14.04 -8.00 -7.97
CA MET A 257 -15.13 -7.10 -8.34
C MET A 257 -16.51 -7.74 -8.13
N LYS A 258 -16.68 -9.03 -8.47
CA LYS A 258 -17.93 -9.78 -8.23
C LYS A 258 -18.21 -9.92 -6.73
N LEU A 259 -17.21 -10.31 -5.95
CA LEU A 259 -17.31 -10.41 -4.49
C LEU A 259 -17.70 -9.05 -3.88
N THR A 260 -17.05 -7.98 -4.33
CA THR A 260 -17.32 -6.63 -3.82
C THR A 260 -18.72 -6.15 -4.17
N ALA A 261 -19.19 -6.40 -5.40
CA ALA A 261 -20.56 -6.07 -5.79
C ALA A 261 -21.60 -6.82 -4.93
N ALA A 262 -21.36 -8.11 -4.67
CA ALA A 262 -22.24 -8.94 -3.85
C ALA A 262 -22.29 -8.46 -2.39
N LEU A 263 -21.13 -8.20 -1.76
CA LEU A 263 -21.05 -7.71 -0.38
C LEU A 263 -21.69 -6.33 -0.20
N ARG A 264 -21.58 -5.47 -1.22
CA ARG A 264 -22.21 -4.14 -1.22
C ARG A 264 -23.67 -4.13 -1.67
N ASN A 265 -24.27 -5.30 -1.90
CA ASN A 265 -25.65 -5.46 -2.34
C ASN A 265 -26.00 -4.59 -3.57
N THR A 266 -25.09 -4.58 -4.57
CA THR A 266 -25.29 -3.88 -5.85
C THR A 266 -25.15 -4.85 -7.01
N SER A 267 -25.78 -4.56 -8.16
CA SER A 267 -25.54 -5.33 -9.36
C SER A 267 -24.10 -5.14 -9.85
N TYR A 268 -23.53 -6.19 -10.43
CA TYR A 268 -22.17 -6.18 -10.96
C TYR A 268 -21.99 -5.09 -12.03
N GLY A 269 -22.93 -4.95 -12.97
CA GLY A 269 -22.90 -3.89 -13.98
C GLY A 269 -22.91 -2.48 -13.39
N ARG A 270 -23.72 -2.22 -12.35
CA ARG A 270 -23.75 -0.92 -11.66
C ARG A 270 -22.44 -0.66 -10.91
N TYR A 271 -21.84 -1.69 -10.33
CA TYR A 271 -20.54 -1.59 -9.66
C TYR A 271 -19.43 -1.20 -10.66
N LEU A 272 -19.36 -1.84 -11.83
CA LEU A 272 -18.38 -1.53 -12.86
C LEU A 272 -18.54 -0.12 -13.46
N ALA A 273 -19.78 0.38 -13.55
CA ALA A 273 -20.08 1.68 -14.15
C ALA A 273 -19.73 2.89 -13.26
N GLN A 274 -19.36 2.67 -12.00
CA GLN A 274 -19.02 3.76 -11.07
C GLN A 274 -17.80 4.53 -11.58
N ARG A 275 -17.95 5.85 -11.70
CA ARG A 275 -16.86 6.78 -12.01
C ARG A 275 -16.68 7.73 -10.84
N SER A 276 -15.44 7.82 -10.33
CA SER A 276 -15.11 8.58 -9.12
C SER A 276 -13.85 9.41 -9.33
N PRO A 277 -13.73 10.58 -8.66
CA PRO A 277 -12.45 11.29 -8.60
C PRO A 277 -11.43 10.41 -7.85
N MET A 278 -10.19 10.41 -8.33
CA MET A 278 -9.09 9.65 -7.76
C MET A 278 -7.97 10.57 -7.25
N TYR A 279 -7.53 11.56 -8.04
CA TYR A 279 -6.44 12.43 -7.60
C TYR A 279 -6.33 13.76 -8.33
N THR A 280 -5.66 14.69 -7.66
CA THR A 280 -4.86 15.78 -8.24
C THR A 280 -3.39 15.46 -7.98
N PHE A 281 -2.44 16.17 -8.59
CA PHE A 281 -1.02 15.80 -8.46
C PHE A 281 -0.45 15.94 -7.03
N LYS A 282 -1.15 16.60 -6.10
CA LYS A 282 -0.74 16.72 -4.69
C LYS A 282 -1.68 16.07 -3.68
N ASP A 283 -2.77 15.47 -4.16
CA ASP A 283 -3.76 14.80 -3.33
C ASP A 283 -4.38 13.61 -4.06
N ILE A 284 -4.04 12.40 -3.61
CA ILE A 284 -4.65 11.16 -4.10
C ILE A 284 -5.58 10.63 -3.02
N ARG A 285 -6.79 10.27 -3.43
CA ARG A 285 -7.83 9.71 -2.56
C ARG A 285 -8.43 8.45 -3.19
N LEU A 286 -8.04 7.29 -2.66
CA LEU A 286 -8.64 6.02 -3.05
C LEU A 286 -9.88 5.78 -2.18
N ASN A 287 -11.06 6.04 -2.74
CA ASN A 287 -12.35 5.88 -2.07
C ASN A 287 -12.96 4.50 -2.32
N ALA A 288 -14.16 4.25 -1.79
CA ALA A 288 -14.89 2.99 -1.94
C ALA A 288 -14.99 2.43 -3.39
N PRO A 289 -15.11 3.22 -4.46
CA PRO A 289 -15.10 2.70 -5.84
C PRO A 289 -13.77 2.07 -6.27
N PHE A 290 -12.67 2.39 -5.57
CA PHE A 290 -11.33 1.85 -5.83
C PHE A 290 -10.86 0.89 -4.75
N ARG A 291 -11.80 0.41 -3.92
CA ARG A 291 -11.60 -0.58 -2.86
C ARG A 291 -12.34 -1.86 -3.22
N THR A 292 -11.64 -2.98 -3.23
CA THR A 292 -12.24 -4.32 -3.31
C THR A 292 -12.04 -5.09 -2.02
N TYR A 293 -12.79 -6.17 -1.87
CA TYR A 293 -12.56 -7.19 -0.85
C TYR A 293 -11.74 -8.34 -1.41
N ALA A 294 -10.67 -8.70 -0.71
CA ALA A 294 -9.67 -9.68 -1.17
C ALA A 294 -9.42 -10.80 -0.13
N ASN A 295 -10.40 -11.09 0.72
CA ASN A 295 -10.28 -12.05 1.83
C ASN A 295 -10.95 -13.41 1.61
N GLU A 296 -11.32 -13.75 0.38
CA GLU A 296 -12.11 -14.96 0.09
C GLU A 296 -11.38 -16.25 0.47
N SER A 297 -10.08 -16.36 0.18
CA SER A 297 -9.27 -17.52 0.53
C SER A 297 -9.18 -17.73 2.05
N TYR A 298 -8.97 -16.66 2.81
CA TYR A 298 -8.96 -16.73 4.28
C TYR A 298 -10.34 -17.11 4.83
N ALA A 299 -11.42 -16.52 4.29
CA ALA A 299 -12.77 -16.88 4.70
C ALA A 299 -13.07 -18.37 4.46
N ALA A 300 -12.60 -18.92 3.33
CA ALA A 300 -12.75 -20.34 3.02
C ALA A 300 -11.93 -21.24 3.96
N GLU A 301 -10.68 -20.88 4.26
CA GLU A 301 -9.81 -21.60 5.21
C GLU A 301 -10.45 -21.64 6.60
N ILE A 302 -10.88 -20.49 7.11
CA ILE A 302 -11.51 -20.38 8.43
C ILE A 302 -12.81 -21.16 8.51
N LYS A 303 -13.61 -21.16 7.44
CA LYS A 303 -14.85 -21.93 7.35
C LYS A 303 -14.62 -23.45 7.40
N ALA A 304 -13.46 -23.92 6.95
CA ALA A 304 -13.11 -25.34 6.99
C ALA A 304 -12.66 -25.82 8.38
N LEU A 305 -12.33 -24.90 9.31
CA LEU A 305 -11.90 -25.26 10.66
C LEU A 305 -13.08 -25.76 11.50
N LYS A 306 -12.85 -26.82 12.28
CA LYS A 306 -13.86 -27.40 13.21
C LYS A 306 -14.41 -26.38 14.22
N SER A 307 -13.63 -25.36 14.54
CA SER A 307 -14.01 -24.30 15.48
C SER A 307 -14.98 -23.28 14.89
N PHE A 308 -15.19 -23.27 13.56
CA PHE A 308 -16.00 -22.27 12.87
C PHE A 308 -17.45 -22.25 13.34
N ASP A 309 -18.06 -23.41 13.56
CA ASP A 309 -19.44 -23.49 14.06
C ASP A 309 -19.60 -22.79 15.41
N ALA A 310 -18.60 -22.91 16.29
CA ALA A 310 -18.58 -22.22 17.58
C ALA A 310 -18.39 -20.70 17.43
N VAL A 311 -17.62 -20.27 16.42
CA VAL A 311 -17.42 -18.84 16.09
C VAL A 311 -18.74 -18.22 15.61
N ILE A 312 -19.42 -18.85 14.64
CA ILE A 312 -20.68 -18.33 14.09
C ILE A 312 -21.84 -18.47 15.09
N ALA A 313 -21.87 -19.53 15.90
CA ALA A 313 -22.86 -19.70 16.97
C ALA A 313 -22.80 -18.61 18.05
N SER A 314 -21.66 -17.91 18.18
CA SER A 314 -21.56 -16.72 19.04
C SER A 314 -22.39 -15.52 18.52
N LYS A 315 -22.92 -15.60 17.29
CA LYS A 315 -23.77 -14.63 16.58
C LYS A 315 -23.19 -13.22 16.44
N LYS A 316 -21.87 -13.06 16.56
CA LYS A 316 -21.18 -11.76 16.43
C LYS A 316 -20.42 -11.57 15.13
N VAL A 317 -20.23 -12.64 14.34
CA VAL A 317 -19.40 -12.65 13.13
C VAL A 317 -20.09 -13.51 12.08
N THR A 318 -20.18 -13.01 10.85
CA THR A 318 -20.68 -13.71 9.66
C THR A 318 -19.54 -14.00 8.68
N GLU A 319 -19.78 -14.88 7.70
CA GLU A 319 -18.82 -15.12 6.61
C GLU A 319 -18.53 -13.84 5.81
N ASN A 320 -19.55 -12.98 5.63
CA ASN A 320 -19.39 -11.68 5.00
C ASN A 320 -18.49 -10.75 5.83
N ASP A 321 -18.69 -10.70 7.14
CA ASP A 321 -17.83 -9.90 8.02
C ASP A 321 -16.37 -10.30 7.90
N ILE A 322 -16.07 -11.60 7.76
CA ILE A 322 -14.71 -12.11 7.54
C ILE A 322 -14.19 -11.68 6.17
N LYS A 323 -15.00 -11.83 5.12
CA LYS A 323 -14.64 -11.45 3.74
C LYS A 323 -14.30 -9.96 3.62
N GLU A 324 -14.97 -9.12 4.42
CA GLU A 324 -14.75 -7.68 4.39
C GLU A 324 -13.46 -7.23 5.07
N ARG A 325 -12.84 -8.03 5.97
CA ARG A 325 -11.69 -7.60 6.80
C ARG A 325 -10.39 -7.34 6.07
N LYS A 326 -10.26 -7.80 4.83
CA LYS A 326 -9.09 -7.52 3.99
C LYS A 326 -9.54 -6.79 2.76
N GLN A 327 -9.15 -5.54 2.66
CA GLN A 327 -9.49 -4.67 1.55
C GLN A 327 -8.26 -4.42 0.70
N ARG A 328 -8.43 -4.31 -0.61
CA ARG A 328 -7.37 -3.91 -1.53
C ARG A 328 -7.78 -2.62 -2.23
N TRP A 329 -6.85 -1.68 -2.26
CA TRP A 329 -7.03 -0.34 -2.81
C TRP A 329 -6.22 -0.23 -4.09
N TYR A 330 -6.82 0.32 -5.14
CA TYR A 330 -6.22 0.45 -6.47
C TYR A 330 -6.08 1.91 -6.85
N GLY A 331 -4.90 2.30 -7.32
CA GLY A 331 -4.62 3.65 -7.77
C GLY A 331 -3.81 3.66 -9.05
N GLU A 332 -3.88 4.79 -9.74
CA GLU A 332 -2.94 5.13 -10.81
C GLU A 332 -2.42 6.54 -10.61
N TYR A 333 -1.22 6.81 -11.11
CA TYR A 333 -0.59 8.11 -10.97
C TYR A 333 0.43 8.34 -12.09
N TYR A 334 0.55 9.57 -12.54
CA TYR A 334 1.58 10.04 -13.47
C TYR A 334 1.97 11.48 -13.11
N LEU A 335 3.10 11.94 -13.65
CA LEU A 335 3.37 13.37 -13.79
C LEU A 335 3.03 13.79 -15.22
N PRO A 336 2.43 14.98 -15.46
CA PRO A 336 2.10 15.48 -16.80
C PRO A 336 3.26 15.36 -17.79
N ASN A 337 2.95 15.31 -19.08
CA ASN A 337 3.98 15.17 -20.11
C ASN A 337 5.03 16.30 -20.07
N GLU A 338 4.61 17.55 -19.85
CA GLU A 338 5.50 18.70 -19.71
C GLU A 338 5.50 19.18 -18.25
N VAL A 339 6.60 18.98 -17.55
CA VAL A 339 6.79 19.32 -16.12
C VAL A 339 8.15 19.97 -15.96
N HIS A 340 8.20 21.03 -15.16
CA HIS A 340 9.39 21.79 -14.84
C HIS A 340 9.54 21.87 -13.32
N ALA A 341 10.73 21.56 -12.81
CA ALA A 341 11.03 21.57 -11.40
C ALA A 341 11.85 22.81 -11.03
N VAL A 342 11.53 23.41 -9.90
CA VAL A 342 12.29 24.53 -9.34
C VAL A 342 12.51 24.29 -7.85
N ALA A 343 13.57 24.86 -7.28
CA ALA A 343 13.79 24.85 -5.84
C ALA A 343 12.51 25.27 -5.10
N LYS A 344 12.12 24.50 -4.07
CA LYS A 344 10.88 24.75 -3.33
C LYS A 344 10.83 26.17 -2.79
N GLY A 345 9.69 26.84 -3.01
CA GLY A 345 9.46 28.21 -2.55
C GLY A 345 9.94 29.31 -3.50
N PHE A 346 10.61 28.98 -4.61
CA PHE A 346 10.90 29.95 -5.65
C PHE A 346 9.61 30.46 -6.32
N ASP A 347 9.49 31.77 -6.46
CA ASP A 347 8.30 32.41 -7.05
C ASP A 347 8.46 32.59 -8.56
N VAL A 348 8.10 31.55 -9.30
CA VAL A 348 8.12 31.56 -10.77
C VAL A 348 7.14 32.60 -11.33
N MET A 349 6.02 32.86 -10.65
CA MET A 349 5.00 33.77 -11.16
C MET A 349 5.47 35.23 -11.07
N ASP A 350 6.06 35.63 -9.94
CA ASP A 350 6.67 36.96 -9.80
C ASP A 350 7.82 37.18 -10.81
N TYR A 351 8.63 36.14 -11.06
CA TYR A 351 9.66 36.20 -12.10
C TYR A 351 9.04 36.35 -13.50
N ALA A 352 8.05 35.51 -13.84
CA ALA A 352 7.39 35.52 -15.15
C ALA A 352 6.69 36.85 -15.44
N ASP A 353 6.08 37.48 -14.44
CA ASP A 353 5.42 38.78 -14.59
C ASP A 353 6.42 39.91 -14.88
N LYS A 354 7.67 39.79 -14.39
CA LYS A 354 8.72 40.82 -14.57
C LYS A 354 9.53 40.65 -15.84
N TYR A 355 9.88 39.40 -16.19
CA TYR A 355 10.86 39.11 -17.23
C TYR A 355 10.33 38.22 -18.36
N GLY A 356 9.15 37.62 -18.19
CA GLY A 356 8.69 36.50 -19.00
C GLY A 356 9.35 35.18 -18.58
N VAL A 357 8.79 34.06 -19.05
CA VAL A 357 9.37 32.72 -18.89
C VAL A 357 9.24 31.96 -20.20
N ASP A 358 10.35 31.43 -20.71
CA ASP A 358 10.40 30.57 -21.90
C ASP A 358 10.97 29.16 -21.63
N TYR A 359 11.24 28.84 -20.36
CA TYR A 359 11.80 27.58 -19.88
C TYR A 359 13.28 27.39 -20.18
N SER A 360 14.00 28.44 -20.60
CA SER A 360 15.47 28.43 -20.74
C SER A 360 16.20 28.97 -19.51
N GLU A 361 15.46 29.41 -18.48
CA GLU A 361 16.02 30.03 -17.29
C GLU A 361 16.84 29.04 -16.44
N ASP A 362 17.92 29.53 -15.84
CA ASP A 362 18.89 28.73 -15.08
C ASP A 362 18.36 28.20 -13.74
N PHE A 363 17.25 28.74 -13.25
CA PHE A 363 16.61 28.26 -12.03
C PHE A 363 15.84 26.95 -12.22
N TRP A 364 15.58 26.52 -13.45
CA TRP A 364 14.94 25.24 -13.73
C TRP A 364 15.90 24.08 -13.46
N LEU A 365 15.40 23.06 -12.76
CA LEU A 365 16.15 21.87 -12.41
C LEU A 365 15.83 20.75 -13.41
N ASP A 366 16.54 20.72 -14.54
CA ASP A 366 16.27 19.81 -15.67
C ASP A 366 17.40 18.77 -15.92
N GLU A 367 18.63 19.03 -15.51
CA GLU A 367 19.77 18.12 -15.67
C GLU A 367 19.86 17.01 -14.60
N GLY A 368 18.77 16.27 -14.38
CA GLY A 368 18.74 15.25 -13.32
C GLY A 368 17.48 14.39 -13.31
N TYR A 369 17.01 14.09 -12.10
CA TYR A 369 15.89 13.18 -11.86
C TYR A 369 14.91 13.74 -10.84
N LEU A 370 13.63 13.46 -11.07
CA LEU A 370 12.55 13.76 -10.14
C LEU A 370 12.17 12.49 -9.38
N ILE A 371 12.18 12.57 -8.06
CA ILE A 371 11.74 11.51 -7.15
C ILE A 371 10.38 11.91 -6.59
N ILE A 372 9.40 11.04 -6.76
CA ILE A 372 8.09 11.17 -6.13
C ILE A 372 8.11 10.39 -4.83
N ASN A 373 7.78 11.07 -3.73
CA ASN A 373 7.67 10.48 -2.41
C ASN A 373 6.22 10.52 -1.93
N PHE A 374 5.68 9.38 -1.53
CA PHE A 374 4.32 9.21 -1.06
C PHE A 374 4.27 9.14 0.46
N ASN A 375 3.51 10.06 1.06
CA ASN A 375 3.02 9.91 2.43
C ASN A 375 1.62 9.29 2.40
N ILE A 376 1.48 8.07 2.91
CA ILE A 376 0.27 7.25 2.81
C ILE A 376 -0.33 7.03 4.19
N TYR A 377 -1.62 7.34 4.33
CA TYR A 377 -2.39 7.05 5.53
C TYR A 377 -3.85 6.74 5.21
N THR A 378 -4.52 6.04 6.11
CA THR A 378 -5.96 5.79 6.00
C THR A 378 -6.76 6.79 6.82
N VAL A 379 -7.99 7.06 6.39
CA VAL A 379 -8.96 7.91 7.07
C VAL A 379 -10.28 7.16 7.19
N ASN A 380 -10.86 7.12 8.38
CA ASN A 380 -12.14 6.45 8.62
C ASN A 380 -13.33 7.31 8.17
N GLU A 381 -14.54 6.77 8.29
CA GLU A 381 -15.79 7.47 7.94
C GLU A 381 -16.05 8.75 8.74
N LYS A 382 -15.39 8.93 9.88
CA LYS A 382 -15.47 10.14 10.72
C LYS A 382 -14.45 11.22 10.34
N GLY A 383 -13.56 10.95 9.39
CA GLY A 383 -12.49 11.86 8.99
C GLY A 383 -11.22 11.76 9.84
N GLU A 384 -11.11 10.76 10.70
CA GLU A 384 -9.96 10.55 11.60
C GLU A 384 -8.88 9.71 10.90
N LYS A 385 -7.61 10.12 11.04
CA LYS A 385 -6.48 9.31 10.56
C LYS A 385 -6.34 8.04 11.40
N ARG A 386 -6.20 6.88 10.76
CA ARG A 386 -6.10 5.58 11.44
C ARG A 386 -4.72 4.95 11.29
N LEU A 387 -4.37 4.52 10.07
CA LEU A 387 -3.12 3.81 9.79
C LEU A 387 -2.16 4.70 9.00
N SER A 388 -0.86 4.62 9.28
CA SER A 388 0.19 5.29 8.52
C SER A 388 1.20 4.26 8.03
N TYR A 389 1.53 4.28 6.74
CA TYR A 389 2.41 3.28 6.13
C TYR A 389 3.85 3.40 6.64
N THR A 390 4.39 4.63 6.65
CA THR A 390 5.75 4.91 7.10
C THR A 390 5.82 5.12 8.61
N ASN A 391 4.79 5.70 9.21
CA ASN A 391 4.67 5.93 10.66
C ASN A 391 5.94 6.55 11.31
N ALA A 392 6.62 7.44 10.58
CA ALA A 392 8.02 7.79 10.85
C ALA A 392 8.29 8.30 12.28
N ILE A 393 7.43 9.18 12.80
CA ILE A 393 7.59 9.76 14.15
C ILE A 393 7.43 8.68 15.22
N ASN A 394 6.36 7.88 15.17
CA ASN A 394 6.13 6.84 16.18
C ASN A 394 7.16 5.69 16.06
N TYR A 395 7.63 5.39 14.85
CA TYR A 395 8.71 4.43 14.63
C TYR A 395 10.00 4.91 15.32
N ARG A 396 10.44 6.14 15.03
CA ARG A 396 11.68 6.70 15.59
C ARG A 396 11.59 6.92 17.10
N ASP A 397 10.49 7.48 17.58
CA ASP A 397 10.40 8.01 18.96
C ASP A 397 9.82 6.99 19.95
N LYS A 398 9.11 5.96 19.48
CA LYS A 398 8.43 4.97 20.32
C LYS A 398 8.71 3.52 19.96
N GLY A 399 9.47 3.25 18.88
CA GLY A 399 9.71 1.89 18.40
C GLY A 399 8.47 1.20 17.82
N HIS A 400 7.43 1.96 17.47
CA HIS A 400 6.22 1.39 16.86
C HIS A 400 6.51 0.86 15.45
N CYS A 401 5.64 0.00 14.91
CA CYS A 401 5.82 -0.56 13.58
C CYS A 401 5.78 0.52 12.47
N SER A 402 6.69 0.40 11.52
CA SER A 402 6.65 1.05 10.21
C SER A 402 6.52 -0.04 9.15
N MET A 403 5.42 -0.09 8.41
CA MET A 403 5.26 -1.08 7.34
C MET A 403 6.28 -0.89 6.23
N TRP A 404 6.70 0.36 5.99
CA TRP A 404 7.80 0.64 5.07
C TRP A 404 9.09 -0.07 5.46
N VAL A 405 9.47 -0.02 6.74
CA VAL A 405 10.69 -0.69 7.23
C VAL A 405 10.51 -2.20 7.31
N LEU A 406 9.35 -2.66 7.80
CA LEU A 406 9.05 -4.08 7.98
C LEU A 406 9.13 -4.86 6.66
N GLU A 407 8.67 -4.25 5.56
CA GLU A 407 8.68 -4.86 4.23
C GLU A 407 10.08 -4.90 3.57
N GLY A 408 11.12 -4.34 4.21
CA GLY A 408 12.52 -4.51 3.81
C GLY A 408 12.90 -3.83 2.49
N PRO A 409 12.83 -2.48 2.40
CA PRO A 409 13.06 -1.75 1.17
C PRO A 409 14.55 -1.70 0.80
N ALA A 410 14.84 -1.45 -0.47
CA ALA A 410 16.21 -1.16 -0.89
C ALA A 410 16.63 0.22 -0.35
N MET A 411 17.75 0.29 0.39
CA MET A 411 18.32 1.57 0.85
C MET A 411 19.06 2.32 -0.25
N GLN A 412 19.53 1.59 -1.26
CA GLN A 412 20.26 2.12 -2.39
C GLN A 412 19.99 1.28 -3.64
N LYS A 413 19.95 1.93 -4.81
CA LYS A 413 19.93 1.23 -6.11
C LYS A 413 20.84 1.90 -7.12
N THR A 414 21.62 1.10 -7.83
CA THR A 414 22.48 1.54 -8.91
C THR A 414 21.78 1.37 -10.25
N SER A 415 21.59 2.47 -10.96
CA SER A 415 21.05 2.47 -12.31
C SER A 415 22.07 1.91 -13.29
N TYR A 416 21.62 1.06 -14.23
CA TYR A 416 22.46 0.53 -15.29
C TYR A 416 23.08 1.67 -16.11
N LYS A 417 24.41 1.71 -16.17
CA LYS A 417 25.20 2.79 -16.80
C LYS A 417 24.79 4.20 -16.34
N GLY A 418 24.35 4.32 -15.09
CA GLY A 418 23.88 5.57 -14.52
C GLY A 418 24.27 5.71 -13.05
N PRO A 419 23.66 6.66 -12.34
CA PRO A 419 24.02 6.95 -10.97
C PRO A 419 23.49 5.92 -10.00
N THR A 420 23.97 6.05 -8.77
CA THR A 420 23.48 5.32 -7.61
C THR A 420 22.58 6.23 -6.78
N PHE A 421 21.33 5.82 -6.57
CA PHE A 421 20.34 6.57 -5.82
C PHE A 421 20.23 6.06 -4.39
N ASN A 422 20.28 6.96 -3.43
CA ASN A 422 19.92 6.67 -2.04
C ASN A 422 18.40 6.82 -1.88
N MET A 423 17.77 5.80 -1.30
CA MET A 423 16.31 5.72 -1.18
C MET A 423 15.88 6.09 0.23
N PHE A 424 14.75 6.78 0.33
CA PHE A 424 14.15 7.20 1.58
C PHE A 424 12.73 6.65 1.73
N ALA A 425 12.24 6.59 2.96
CA ALA A 425 10.89 6.13 3.23
C ALA A 425 9.85 6.98 2.47
N GLY A 426 8.95 6.31 1.75
CA GLY A 426 7.96 6.94 0.88
C GLY A 426 8.41 7.11 -0.57
N ASP A 427 9.70 6.96 -0.91
CA ASP A 427 10.14 7.11 -2.31
C ASP A 427 9.47 6.05 -3.18
N PHE A 428 8.60 6.49 -4.08
CA PHE A 428 7.72 5.62 -4.84
C PHE A 428 8.25 5.41 -6.26
N TYR A 429 8.66 6.49 -6.93
CA TYR A 429 9.12 6.39 -8.33
C TYR A 429 10.11 7.50 -8.72
N ILE A 430 10.92 7.24 -9.76
CA ILE A 430 11.89 8.17 -10.34
C ILE A 430 11.55 8.46 -11.81
N TYR A 431 11.49 9.74 -12.14
CA TYR A 431 11.36 10.24 -13.51
C TYR A 431 12.65 10.96 -13.94
N TYR A 432 12.95 10.95 -15.23
CA TYR A 432 13.90 11.90 -15.80
C TYR A 432 13.33 13.32 -15.71
N ALA A 433 14.13 14.30 -15.29
CA ALA A 433 13.68 15.69 -15.20
C ALA A 433 13.54 16.36 -16.59
N ASN A 434 14.30 15.90 -17.59
CA ASN A 434 14.33 16.48 -18.95
C ASN A 434 13.76 15.59 -20.06
N LYS A 435 13.15 14.44 -19.73
CA LYS A 435 12.57 13.54 -20.75
C LYS A 435 11.08 13.36 -20.55
N ARG A 436 10.36 13.37 -21.68
CA ARG A 436 8.90 13.28 -21.72
C ARG A 436 8.42 12.25 -22.73
N MET A 437 7.29 11.63 -22.45
CA MET A 437 6.65 10.60 -23.28
C MET A 437 6.44 11.07 -24.73
N SER A 438 6.06 12.33 -24.96
CA SER A 438 5.81 12.84 -26.31
C SER A 438 7.03 12.81 -27.23
N GLN A 439 8.26 12.77 -26.68
CA GLN A 439 9.49 12.62 -27.47
C GLN A 439 9.61 11.23 -28.10
N ASP A 440 8.92 10.21 -27.59
CA ASP A 440 8.95 8.85 -28.16
C ASP A 440 8.05 8.69 -29.39
N TYR A 441 7.06 9.57 -29.55
CA TYR A 441 6.05 9.49 -30.61
C TYR A 441 6.14 10.64 -31.62
N THR A 442 7.23 11.41 -31.59
CA THR A 442 7.45 12.45 -32.60
C THR A 442 7.92 11.77 -33.90
N PRO A 443 7.21 11.88 -35.03
CA PRO A 443 7.71 11.39 -36.31
C PRO A 443 8.95 12.21 -36.67
N GLY A 444 10.13 11.59 -36.66
CA GLY A 444 11.31 12.24 -37.21
C GLY A 444 11.08 12.52 -38.68
N ALA A 445 11.23 13.79 -39.09
CA ALA A 445 11.52 14.10 -40.48
C ALA A 445 12.79 13.32 -40.86
N ILE A 446 12.64 12.35 -41.76
CA ILE A 446 13.75 11.66 -42.39
C ILE A 446 14.43 12.73 -43.25
N TYR A 447 15.61 13.19 -42.83
CA TYR A 447 16.50 13.99 -43.67
C TYR A 447 17.32 13.07 -44.58
#